data_AF-A0A382LIQ4-F1
#
_entry.id   AF-A0A382LIQ4-F1
#
_cell.length_a   1.000
_cell.length_b   1.000
_cell.length_c   1.000
_cell.angle_alpha   90.00
_cell.angle_beta   90.00
_cell.angle_gamma   90.00
#
_symmetry.space_group_name_H-M   'P 1'
#
loop_
_entity.id
_entity.type
_entity.pdbx_description
1 polymer ?
#
loop_
_entity_poly.entity_id
_entity_poly.type
_entity_poly.pdbx_seq_one_letter_code
_entity_poly.pdbx_strand_id
1 'polypeptide(L)' 'MAIIGAGPAGYVAAKKAGDKGLKVLLIEGKKLGGVCLNEGCVPSKTLLQAAKTYHHALHGE' A
#
# COMPACT_ATOMS: atom_id res chain seq x y z
N MET A 1 -1.18 18.13 -14.10
CA MET A 1 -0.50 16.82 -14.15
C MET A 1 -1.53 15.74 -13.83
N ALA A 2 -1.58 14.65 -14.58
CA ALA A 2 -2.47 13.52 -14.31
C ALA A 2 -1.64 12.27 -13.99
N ILE A 3 -2.08 11.51 -12.98
CA ILE A 3 -1.46 10.25 -12.56
C ILE A 3 -2.52 9.16 -12.64
N ILE A 4 -2.21 8.08 -13.35
CA ILE A 4 -3.09 6.93 -13.53
C ILE A 4 -2.55 5.78 -12.68
N GLY A 5 -3.37 5.32 -11.73
CA GLY A 5 -3.04 4.33 -10.72
C GLY A 5 -2.66 4.97 -9.39
N ALA A 6 -3.39 4.63 -8.33
CA ALA A 6 -3.16 5.08 -6.96
C ALA A 6 -2.45 4.01 -6.10
N GLY A 7 -1.51 3.27 -6.69
CA GLY A 7 -0.54 2.47 -5.96
C GLY A 7 0.47 3.31 -5.17
N PRO A 8 1.42 2.69 -4.44
CA PRO A 8 2.41 3.40 -3.63
C PRO A 8 3.14 4.52 -4.37
N ALA A 9 3.61 4.24 -5.59
CA ALA A 9 4.25 5.26 -6.41
C ALA A 9 3.29 6.40 -6.80
N GLY A 10 2.05 6.06 -7.17
CA GLY A 10 1.07 7.01 -7.66
C GLY A 10 0.58 7.99 -6.61
N TYR A 11 0.11 7.49 -5.45
CA TYR A 11 -0.37 8.39 -4.40
C TYR A 11 0.78 9.19 -3.74
N VAL A 12 1.99 8.63 -3.63
CA VAL A 12 3.16 9.36 -3.12
C VAL A 12 3.57 10.46 -4.09
N ALA A 13 3.63 10.17 -5.40
CA ALA A 13 3.94 11.17 -6.42
C ALA A 13 2.86 12.27 -6.46
N ALA A 14 1.58 11.90 -6.37
CA ALA A 14 0.47 12.86 -6.33
C ALA A 14 0.58 13.79 -5.13
N LYS A 15 0.81 13.23 -3.93
CA LYS A 15 1.02 14.02 -2.72
C LYS A 15 2.22 14.96 -2.88
N LYS A 16 3.39 14.43 -3.29
CA LYS A 16 4.63 15.21 -3.41
C LYS A 16 4.49 16.37 -4.40
N ALA A 17 3.73 16.19 -5.48
CA ALA A 17 3.46 17.24 -6.44
C ALA A 17 2.45 18.27 -5.91
N GLY A 18 1.41 17.82 -5.18
CA GLY A 18 0.48 18.71 -4.48
C GLY A 18 1.18 19.57 -3.41
N ASP A 19 2.09 18.97 -2.63
CA ASP A 19 2.93 19.68 -1.64
C ASP A 19 3.79 20.78 -2.30
N LYS A 20 4.11 20.66 -3.59
CA LYS A 20 4.84 21.66 -4.39
C LYS A 20 3.92 22.68 -5.08
N GLY A 21 2.63 22.71 -4.74
CA GLY A 21 1.66 23.66 -5.29
C GLY A 21 1.14 23.32 -6.69
N LEU A 22 1.45 22.12 -7.22
CA LEU A 22 0.94 21.71 -8.53
C LEU A 22 -0.51 21.20 -8.40
N LYS A 23 -1.35 21.53 -9.38
CA LYS A 23 -2.67 20.90 -9.53
C LYS A 23 -2.50 19.49 -10.10
N VAL A 24 -2.92 18.48 -9.34
CA VAL A 24 -2.77 17.06 -9.66
C VAL A 24 -4.13 16.37 -9.71
N LEU A 25 -4.37 15.59 -10.76
CA LEU A 25 -5.47 14.65 -10.85
C LEU A 25 -4.93 13.23 -10.67
N LEU A 26 -5.39 12.51 -9.63
CA LEU A 26 -5.07 11.10 -9.40
C LEU A 26 -6.28 10.25 -9.76
N ILE A 27 -6.10 9.24 -10.60
CA ILE A 27 -7.19 8.39 -11.11
C ILE A 27 -6.91 6.94 -10.69
N GLU A 28 -7.88 6.28 -10.07
CA GLU A 28 -7.82 4.86 -9.69
C GLU A 28 -9.12 4.18 -10.09
N GLY A 29 -9.01 3.00 -10.71
CA GLY A 29 -10.16 2.22 -11.19
C GLY A 29 -10.67 1.19 -10.17
N LYS A 30 -9.89 0.89 -9.13
CA LYS A 30 -10.22 -0.05 -8.06
C LYS A 30 -10.09 0.63 -6.69
N LYS A 31 -9.29 0.06 -5.78
CA LYS A 31 -9.05 0.55 -4.43
C LYS A 31 -7.75 1.35 -4.38
N LEU A 32 -7.75 2.43 -3.60
CA LEU A 32 -6.54 3.19 -3.29
C LEU A 32 -5.47 2.29 -2.63
N GLY A 33 -4.21 2.63 -2.86
CA GLY A 33 -3.06 1.89 -2.35
C GLY A 33 -2.55 0.76 -3.26
N GLY A 34 -3.28 0.45 -4.33
CA GLY A 34 -2.88 -0.52 -5.35
C GLY A 34 -2.58 -1.91 -4.80
N VAL A 35 -1.74 -2.66 -5.52
CA VAL A 35 -1.40 -4.05 -5.15
C VAL A 35 -0.75 -4.13 -3.78
N CYS A 36 0.27 -3.32 -3.50
CA CYS A 36 1.05 -3.38 -2.26
C CYS A 36 0.16 -3.33 -1.00
N LEU A 37 -0.82 -2.44 -0.97
CA LEU A 37 -1.72 -2.29 0.18
C LEU A 37 -2.81 -3.35 0.21
N ASN A 38 -3.43 -3.65 -0.93
CA ASN A 38 -4.67 -4.43 -0.95
C ASN A 38 -4.44 -5.94 -1.10
N GLU A 39 -3.43 -6.34 -1.88
CA GLU A 39 -3.27 -7.73 -2.37
C GLU A 39 -1.79 -8.17 -2.41
N GLY A 40 -0.88 -7.41 -1.79
CA GLY A 40 0.56 -7.58 -1.93
C GLY A 40 1.29 -7.54 -0.59
N CYS A 41 2.24 -6.61 -0.44
CA CYS A 41 3.16 -6.57 0.68
C CYS A 41 2.44 -6.52 2.04
N VAL A 42 1.43 -5.65 2.20
CA VAL A 42 0.73 -5.48 3.48
C VAL A 42 0.01 -6.77 3.91
N PRO A 43 -0.94 -7.35 3.14
CA PRO A 43 -1.61 -8.57 3.56
C PRO A 43 -0.64 -9.75 3.69
N SER A 44 0.39 -9.85 2.83
CA SER A 44 1.38 -10.92 2.92
C SER A 44 2.17 -10.88 4.23
N LYS A 45 2.55 -9.69 4.70
CA LYS A 45 3.30 -9.53 5.95
C LYS A 45 2.40 -9.65 7.18
N THR A 46 1.14 -9.23 7.11
CA THR A 46 0.15 -9.50 8.16
C THR A 46 -0.03 -11.01 8.35
N LEU A 47 -0.22 -11.76 7.27
CA LEU A 47 -0.34 -13.21 7.32
C LEU A 47 0.93 -13.88 7.81
N LEU A 48 2.10 -13.45 7.35
CA LEU A 48 3.37 -13.96 7.83
C LEU A 48 3.53 -13.74 9.35
N GLN A 49 3.14 -12.58 9.86
CA GLN A 49 3.21 -12.31 11.29
C GLN A 49 2.22 -13.19 12.07
N ALA A 50 1.00 -13.37 11.57
CA ALA A 50 0.03 -14.27 12.20
C ALA A 50 0.57 -15.72 12.25
N ALA A 51 1.19 -16.18 11.17
CA ALA A 51 1.82 -17.50 11.12
C ALA A 51 2.99 -17.63 12.13
N LYS A 52 3.83 -16.59 12.25
CA LYS A 52 4.90 -16.56 13.27
C LYS A 52 4.32 -16.62 14.68
N THR A 53 3.33 -15.80 14.99
CA THR A 53 2.67 -15.80 16.32
C THR A 53 2.09 -17.17 16.64
N TYR A 54 1.42 -17.81 15.68
CA TYR A 54 0.90 -19.17 15.85
C TYR A 54 2.02 -20.20 16.08
N HIS A 55 3.10 -20.11 15.31
CA HIS A 55 4.26 -20.99 15.47
C HIS A 55 4.91 -20.84 16.85
N HIS A 56 5.13 -19.61 17.31
CA HIS A 56 5.68 -19.33 18.66
C HIS A 56 4.77 -19.88 19.76
N ALA A 57 3.45 -19.69 19.65
CA ALA A 57 2.48 -20.25 20.59
C ALA A 57 2.50 -21.78 20.67
N LEU A 58 2.80 -22.48 19.57
CA LEU A 58 2.92 -23.94 19.55
C LEU A 58 4.26 -24.46 20.11
N HIS A 59 5.35 -23.71 19.96
CA HIS A 59 6.70 -24.17 20.30
C HIS A 59 7.25 -23.57 21.61
N GLY A 60 6.50 -22.68 22.27
CA GLY A 60 6.85 -22.15 23.60
C GLY A 60 8.01 -21.15 23.59
N GLU A 61 8.21 -20.43 22.47
CA GLU A 61 9.16 -19.33 22.32
C GLU A 61 8.53 -17.95 22.54
#